data_AF-A0ABC9SDN7-F1
#
_entry.id   AF-A0ABC9SDN7-F1
#
_cell.length_a   1.000
_cell.length_b   1.000
_cell.length_c   1.000
_cell.angle_alpha   90.00
_cell.angle_beta   90.00
_cell.angle_gamma   90.00
#
_symmetry.space_group_name_H-M   'P 1'
#
loop_
_entity.id
_entity.type
_entity.pdbx_description
1 polymer ?
#
loop_
_entity_poly.entity_id
_entity_poly.type
_entity_poly.pdbx_seq_one_letter_code
_entity_poly.pdbx_strand_id
1 'polypeptide(L)'
;MKTKKLILFLWIFFILPSVVYSNIPTHFGMEKNFKETWRKSFPVPYTKILKHDLTGKGVLVYKKTPKTIVYIYTYLVFLPLYSENEEVPKAIPGKGKEVRVKLFYEPSNPSEKFLIEFTEFDEQYNSRSVVRWIR
;
A
#
# COMPACT_ATOMS: atom_id res chain seq x y z
N MET A 1 -43.64 35.28 38.68
CA MET A 1 -42.84 34.17 39.26
C MET A 1 -42.36 33.29 38.11
N LYS A 2 -41.05 33.13 37.94
CA LYS A 2 -40.41 32.43 36.80
C LYS A 2 -40.51 30.91 36.98
N THR A 3 -41.12 30.19 36.05
CA THR A 3 -40.88 28.75 35.87
C THR A 3 -40.07 28.52 34.61
N LYS A 4 -39.07 27.66 34.77
CA LYS A 4 -37.87 27.53 33.95
C LYS A 4 -38.10 26.51 32.83
N LYS A 5 -37.47 26.82 31.68
CA LYS A 5 -37.02 25.96 30.57
C LYS A 5 -37.23 24.44 30.73
N LEU A 6 -37.74 23.81 29.67
CA LEU A 6 -37.23 22.52 29.22
C LEU A 6 -37.27 22.45 27.68
N ILE A 7 -36.27 23.05 27.03
CA ILE A 7 -35.96 22.76 25.63
C ILE A 7 -35.04 21.54 25.68
N LEU A 8 -35.63 20.36 25.56
CA LEU A 8 -34.91 19.10 25.38
C LEU A 8 -35.26 18.59 23.99
N PHE A 9 -34.65 19.17 22.95
CA PHE A 9 -34.83 18.67 21.60
C PHE A 9 -33.48 18.54 20.90
N LEU A 10 -33.17 17.28 20.57
CA LEU A 10 -32.20 16.81 19.60
C LEU A 10 -30.72 17.20 19.80
N TRP A 11 -30.06 16.47 20.69
CA TRP A 11 -28.62 16.15 20.57
C TRP A 11 -28.46 14.70 20.08
N ILE A 12 -29.06 14.37 18.93
CA ILE A 12 -28.88 13.06 18.26
C ILE A 12 -28.46 13.32 16.81
N PHE A 13 -27.45 14.15 16.62
CA PHE A 13 -26.78 14.24 15.33
C PHE A 13 -25.28 14.35 15.59
N PHE A 14 -24.52 13.52 14.87
CA PHE A 14 -23.06 13.43 14.84
C PHE A 14 -22.38 12.57 15.90
N ILE A 15 -22.72 11.28 15.94
CA ILE A 15 -21.65 10.28 15.99
C ILE A 15 -21.60 9.64 14.60
N LEU A 16 -21.01 10.37 13.65
CA LEU A 16 -20.48 9.71 12.45
C LEU A 16 -19.51 8.65 12.98
N PRO A 17 -19.53 7.39 12.48
CA PRO A 17 -18.41 6.51 12.70
C PRO A 17 -17.24 7.19 11.98
N SER A 18 -16.40 7.89 12.74
CA SER A 18 -15.03 8.10 12.34
C SER A 18 -14.46 6.69 12.24
N VAL A 19 -14.57 6.08 11.06
CA VAL A 19 -13.66 5.02 10.64
C VAL A 19 -12.33 5.74 10.47
N VAL A 20 -11.73 6.05 11.62
CA VAL A 20 -10.36 6.46 11.71
C VAL A 20 -9.62 5.23 11.20
N TYR A 21 -9.17 5.27 9.96
CA TYR A 21 -8.10 4.39 9.49
C TYR A 21 -6.83 4.80 10.29
N SER A 22 -6.83 4.54 11.59
CA SER A 22 -5.85 5.03 12.56
C SER A 22 -4.54 4.25 12.50
N ASN A 23 -4.51 3.10 11.85
CA ASN A 23 -3.30 2.31 11.66
C ASN A 23 -3.08 2.03 10.19
N ILE A 24 -2.66 3.06 9.44
CA ILE A 24 -2.06 2.84 8.12
C ILE A 24 -0.71 2.16 8.39
N PRO A 25 -0.50 0.92 7.91
CA PRO A 25 0.73 0.20 8.19
C PRO A 25 1.96 0.97 7.68
N THR A 26 3.11 0.79 8.31
CA THR A 26 4.39 1.28 7.79
C THR A 26 4.87 0.39 6.64
N HIS A 27 5.89 0.83 5.90
CA HIS A 27 6.53 -0.02 4.88
C HIS A 27 7.00 -1.36 5.45
N PHE A 28 7.53 -1.36 6.67
CA PHE A 28 7.95 -2.58 7.36
C PHE A 28 6.73 -3.43 7.76
N GLY A 29 5.67 -2.80 8.30
CA GLY A 29 4.42 -3.49 8.63
C GLY A 29 3.75 -4.17 7.43
N MET A 30 4.04 -3.71 6.21
CA MET A 30 3.51 -4.27 4.96
C MET A 30 4.34 -5.41 4.36
N GLU A 31 5.52 -5.76 4.89
CA GLU A 31 6.38 -6.79 4.28
C GLU A 31 5.71 -8.16 4.16
N LYS A 32 4.93 -8.55 5.17
CA LYS A 32 4.20 -9.83 5.14
C LYS A 32 3.21 -9.83 3.97
N ASN A 33 2.42 -8.78 3.84
CA ASN A 33 1.47 -8.61 2.75
C ASN A 33 2.18 -8.54 1.40
N PHE A 34 3.31 -7.83 1.31
CA PHE A 34 4.13 -7.78 0.11
C PHE A 34 4.56 -9.19 -0.33
N LYS A 35 5.13 -9.97 0.61
CA LYS A 35 5.59 -11.34 0.35
C LYS A 35 4.45 -12.26 -0.08
N GLU A 36 3.31 -12.18 0.60
CA GLU A 36 2.12 -12.97 0.27
C GLU A 36 1.56 -12.62 -1.10
N THR A 37 1.43 -11.33 -1.43
CA THR A 37 0.97 -10.87 -2.74
C THR A 37 1.95 -11.28 -3.83
N TRP A 38 3.26 -11.15 -3.60
CA TRP A 38 4.27 -11.58 -4.56
C TRP A 38 4.13 -13.06 -4.92
N ARG A 39 3.98 -13.93 -3.90
CA ARG A 39 3.83 -15.39 -4.11
C ARG A 39 2.57 -15.75 -4.92
N LYS A 40 1.53 -14.92 -4.87
CA LYS A 40 0.29 -15.12 -5.64
C LYS A 40 0.41 -14.57 -7.06
N SER A 41 1.12 -13.45 -7.23
CA SER A 41 1.16 -12.72 -8.50
C SER A 41 2.30 -13.15 -9.43
N PHE A 42 3.41 -13.68 -8.89
CA PHE A 42 4.59 -13.97 -9.68
C PHE A 42 5.04 -15.43 -9.51
N PRO A 43 5.48 -16.08 -10.59
CA PRO A 43 5.89 -17.49 -10.57
C PRO A 43 7.24 -17.71 -9.89
N VAL A 44 8.06 -16.67 -9.78
CA VAL A 44 9.42 -16.74 -9.22
C VAL A 44 9.54 -15.88 -7.96
N PRO A 45 10.26 -16.34 -6.92
CA PRO A 45 10.47 -15.54 -5.73
C PRO A 45 11.47 -14.42 -5.96
N TYR A 46 11.40 -13.37 -5.13
CA TYR A 46 12.51 -12.43 -4.94
C TYR A 46 13.41 -12.94 -3.80
N THR A 47 14.67 -12.50 -3.75
CA THR A 47 15.60 -12.92 -2.68
C THR A 47 15.39 -12.11 -1.41
N LYS A 48 15.42 -10.78 -1.52
CA LYS A 48 15.29 -9.86 -0.39
C LYS A 48 14.79 -8.49 -0.80
N ILE A 49 14.18 -7.80 0.15
CA ILE A 49 13.96 -6.35 0.07
C ILE A 49 15.29 -5.67 0.44
N LEU A 50 15.79 -4.84 -0.46
CA LEU A 50 17.03 -4.07 -0.30
C LEU A 50 16.77 -2.72 0.36
N LYS A 51 15.65 -2.09 0.02
CA LYS A 51 15.27 -0.77 0.54
C LYS A 51 13.75 -0.64 0.62
N HIS A 52 13.30 -0.02 1.70
CA HIS A 52 11.94 0.47 1.92
C HIS A 52 11.89 1.96 1.62
N ASP A 53 10.73 2.44 1.17
CA ASP A 53 10.50 3.85 0.88
C ASP A 53 11.58 4.42 -0.06
N LEU A 54 11.40 4.17 -1.35
CA LEU A 54 12.31 4.66 -2.39
C LEU A 54 12.29 6.18 -2.51
N THR A 55 11.27 6.83 -1.97
CA THR A 55 11.05 8.27 -2.08
C THR A 55 11.57 9.06 -0.87
N GLY A 56 11.75 8.39 0.28
CA GLY A 56 12.07 9.02 1.57
C GLY A 56 10.94 9.86 2.18
N LYS A 57 9.76 9.85 1.54
CA LYS A 57 8.59 10.63 1.92
C LYS A 57 7.56 9.80 2.70
N GLY A 58 7.71 8.48 2.73
CA GLY A 58 6.81 7.55 3.38
C GLY A 58 5.78 6.95 2.43
N VAL A 59 4.62 6.59 2.96
CA VAL A 59 3.52 5.95 2.23
C VAL A 59 2.75 7.01 1.45
N LEU A 60 2.58 6.78 0.15
CA LEU A 60 1.78 7.67 -0.68
C LEU A 60 0.30 7.35 -0.53
N VAL A 61 -0.51 8.37 -0.20
CA VAL A 61 -1.97 8.29 -0.21
C VAL A 61 -2.49 8.82 -1.54
N TYR A 62 -3.11 7.94 -2.30
CA TYR A 62 -3.65 8.21 -3.62
C TYR A 62 -5.17 8.12 -3.61
N LYS A 63 -5.85 9.11 -4.18
CA LYS A 63 -7.30 9.09 -4.34
C LYS A 63 -7.65 8.60 -5.74
N LYS A 64 -8.05 7.33 -5.86
CA LYS A 64 -8.41 6.71 -7.15
C LYS A 64 -9.77 7.18 -7.64
N THR A 65 -10.73 7.33 -6.73
CA THR A 65 -12.07 7.90 -7.00
C THR A 65 -12.51 8.76 -5.81
N PRO A 66 -13.61 9.52 -5.89
CA PRO A 66 -14.16 10.24 -4.75
C PRO A 66 -14.31 9.42 -3.46
N LYS A 67 -14.55 8.10 -3.58
CA LYS A 67 -14.81 7.17 -2.47
C LYS A 67 -13.69 6.16 -2.23
N THR A 68 -12.69 6.09 -3.11
CA THR A 68 -11.64 5.06 -3.08
C THR A 68 -10.28 5.68 -2.78
N ILE A 69 -9.65 5.23 -1.70
CA ILE A 69 -8.28 5.58 -1.31
C ILE A 69 -7.40 4.36 -1.50
N VAL A 70 -6.22 4.58 -2.07
CA VAL A 70 -5.18 3.57 -2.26
C VAL A 70 -3.92 4.06 -1.56
N TYR A 71 -3.27 3.18 -0.82
CA TYR A 71 -1.97 3.42 -0.20
C TYR A 71 -0.90 2.75 -1.05
N ILE A 72 0.15 3.48 -1.40
CA ILE A 72 1.22 2.98 -2.25
C ILE A 72 2.50 2.94 -1.43
N TYR A 73 3.06 1.74 -1.34
CA TYR A 73 4.34 1.45 -0.69
C TYR A 73 5.38 1.15 -1.75
N THR A 74 6.60 1.63 -1.56
CA THR A 74 7.68 1.43 -2.53
C THR A 74 8.80 0.59 -1.94
N TYR A 75 9.27 -0.39 -2.71
CA TYR A 75 10.34 -1.30 -2.34
C TYR A 75 11.35 -1.45 -3.46
N LEU A 76 12.62 -1.59 -3.10
CA LEU A 76 13.67 -2.08 -4.00
C LEU A 76 13.91 -3.53 -3.62
N VAL A 77 13.74 -4.45 -4.56
CA VAL A 77 13.95 -5.88 -4.32
C VAL A 77 15.05 -6.41 -5.21
N PHE A 78 15.80 -7.39 -4.72
CA PHE A 78 16.71 -8.14 -5.57
C PHE A 78 15.96 -9.32 -6.18
N LEU A 79 15.84 -9.33 -7.51
CA LEU A 79 15.28 -10.43 -8.28
C LEU A 79 16.44 -11.23 -8.91
N PRO A 80 16.71 -12.45 -8.45
CA PRO A 80 17.78 -13.26 -9.02
C PRO A 80 17.41 -13.73 -10.43
N LEU A 81 18.43 -14.03 -11.23
CA LEU A 81 18.23 -14.74 -12.49
C LEU A 81 17.94 -16.21 -12.19
N TYR A 82 16.93 -16.79 -12.84
CA TYR A 82 16.58 -18.19 -12.68
C TYR A 82 17.07 -19.01 -13.87
N SER A 83 17.50 -20.26 -13.62
CA SER A 83 17.81 -21.22 -14.67
C SER A 83 16.52 -21.68 -15.36
N GLU A 84 16.52 -21.72 -16.70
CA GLU A 84 15.36 -22.15 -17.51
C GLU A 84 15.25 -23.68 -17.62
N ASN A 85 16.32 -24.43 -17.33
CA ASN A 85 16.43 -25.86 -17.63
C ASN A 85 15.92 -26.79 -16.50
N GLU A 86 15.30 -26.26 -15.46
CA GLU A 86 14.85 -27.04 -14.30
C GLU A 86 13.35 -26.87 -14.08
N GLU A 87 12.62 -27.95 -13.75
CA GLU A 87 11.17 -27.91 -13.44
C GLU A 87 10.84 -26.99 -12.27
N VAL A 88 11.81 -26.77 -11.37
CA VAL A 88 11.72 -25.85 -10.25
C VAL A 88 12.66 -24.67 -10.50
N PRO A 89 12.18 -23.41 -10.45
CA PRO A 89 13.03 -22.24 -10.64
C PRO A 89 14.20 -22.22 -9.65
N LYS A 90 15.43 -22.38 -10.16
CA LYS A 90 16.66 -22.28 -9.36
C LYS A 90 17.39 -20.99 -9.63
N ALA A 91 17.56 -20.18 -8.58
CA ALA A 91 18.29 -18.93 -8.66
C ALA A 91 19.78 -19.17 -8.95
N ILE A 92 20.35 -18.39 -9.87
CA ILE A 92 21.77 -18.41 -10.20
C ILE A 92 22.50 -17.47 -9.23
N PRO A 93 23.41 -18.00 -8.38
CA PRO A 93 24.12 -17.18 -7.40
C PRO A 93 24.86 -16.02 -8.06
N GLY A 94 24.76 -14.82 -7.47
CA GLY A 94 25.44 -13.63 -7.96
C GLY A 94 24.88 -13.01 -9.24
N LYS A 95 23.84 -13.61 -9.86
CA LYS A 95 23.16 -13.04 -11.05
C LYS A 95 21.75 -12.59 -10.71
N GLY A 96 21.37 -11.43 -11.23
CA GLY A 96 20.06 -10.85 -11.01
C GLY A 96 20.07 -9.36 -11.24
N LYS A 97 18.99 -8.70 -10.84
CA LYS A 97 18.86 -7.25 -10.90
C LYS A 97 18.07 -6.71 -9.72
N GLU A 98 18.36 -5.47 -9.38
CA GLU A 98 17.51 -4.70 -8.49
C GLU A 98 16.29 -4.22 -9.26
N VAL A 99 15.11 -4.37 -8.67
CA VAL A 99 13.85 -3.98 -9.30
C VAL A 99 13.07 -3.10 -8.34
N ARG A 100 12.56 -1.98 -8.86
CA ARG A 100 11.67 -1.08 -8.14
C ARG A 100 10.25 -1.58 -8.24
N VAL A 101 9.56 -1.61 -7.10
CA VAL A 101 8.25 -2.25 -6.98
C VAL A 101 7.33 -1.35 -6.18
N LYS A 102 6.08 -1.23 -6.66
CA LYS A 102 4.99 -0.60 -5.92
C LYS A 102 4.07 -1.70 -5.39
N LEU A 103 3.71 -1.61 -4.10
CA LEU A 103 2.60 -2.34 -3.52
C LEU A 103 1.44 -1.36 -3.33
N PHE A 104 0.36 -1.60 -4.04
CA PHE A 104 -0.90 -0.89 -3.87
C PHE A 104 -1.73 -1.61 -2.83
N TYR A 105 -2.30 -0.84 -1.90
CA TYR A 105 -3.21 -1.32 -0.88
C TYR A 105 -4.53 -0.54 -0.97
N GLU A 106 -5.61 -1.20 -1.37
CA GLU A 106 -6.96 -0.64 -1.45
C GLU A 106 -7.88 -1.30 -0.40
N PRO A 107 -8.05 -0.72 0.80
CA PRO A 107 -8.86 -1.35 1.86
C PRO A 107 -10.34 -1.51 1.52
N SER A 108 -10.86 -0.69 0.61
CA SER A 108 -12.25 -0.74 0.15
C SER A 108 -12.54 -1.91 -0.79
N ASN A 109 -11.52 -2.60 -1.29
CA ASN A 109 -11.66 -3.76 -2.17
C ASN A 109 -11.22 -5.05 -1.42
N PRO A 110 -12.16 -5.78 -0.78
CA PRO A 110 -11.80 -6.94 0.03
C PRO A 110 -11.31 -8.14 -0.77
N SER A 111 -11.69 -8.28 -2.05
CA SER A 111 -11.28 -9.39 -2.91
C SER A 111 -9.86 -9.20 -3.48
N GLU A 112 -9.51 -7.96 -3.85
CA GLU A 112 -8.21 -7.61 -4.45
C GLU A 112 -7.58 -6.44 -3.69
N LYS A 113 -7.37 -6.68 -2.39
CA LYS A 113 -6.86 -5.67 -1.47
C LYS A 113 -5.45 -5.20 -1.79
N PHE A 114 -4.65 -6.04 -2.46
CA PHE A 114 -3.25 -5.79 -2.73
C PHE A 114 -2.88 -6.09 -4.18
N LEU A 115 -2.11 -5.20 -4.80
CA LEU A 115 -1.56 -5.36 -6.15
C LEU A 115 -0.09 -4.96 -6.14
N ILE A 116 0.73 -5.71 -6.88
CA ILE A 116 2.14 -5.37 -7.09
C ILE A 116 2.35 -4.97 -8.55
N GLU A 117 3.04 -3.85 -8.77
CA GLU A 117 3.47 -3.41 -10.10
C GLU A 117 4.97 -3.11 -10.14
N PHE A 118 5.59 -3.46 -11.26
CA PHE A 118 6.94 -3.06 -11.62
C PHE A 118 6.88 -1.79 -12.45
N THR A 119 7.18 -0.66 -11.85
CA THR A 119 7.09 0.62 -12.54
C THR A 119 7.99 1.65 -11.89
N GLU A 120 8.39 2.64 -12.67
CA GLU A 120 9.07 3.80 -12.14
C GLU A 120 8.11 4.66 -11.31
N PHE A 121 8.65 5.30 -10.29
CA PHE A 121 7.89 6.21 -9.47
C PHE A 121 7.93 7.60 -10.11
N ASP A 122 6.94 7.88 -10.98
CA ASP A 122 6.74 9.21 -11.54
C ASP A 122 5.71 9.99 -10.70
N GLU A 123 6.19 10.96 -9.92
CA GLU A 123 5.33 11.86 -9.14
C GLU A 123 4.54 12.84 -10.03
N GLN A 124 5.12 13.29 -11.14
CA GLN A 124 4.52 14.30 -12.00
C GLN A 124 3.27 13.75 -12.68
N TYR A 125 3.33 12.52 -13.18
CA TYR A 125 2.19 11.82 -13.77
C TYR A 125 1.03 11.66 -12.76
N ASN A 126 1.35 11.47 -11.47
CA ASN A 126 0.37 11.18 -10.43
C ASN A 126 -0.10 12.42 -9.64
N SER A 127 0.52 13.58 -9.87
CA SER A 127 0.39 14.80 -9.05
C SER A 127 -1.04 15.28 -8.77
N ARG A 128 -1.98 15.07 -9.71
CA ARG A 128 -3.39 15.51 -9.57
C ARG A 128 -4.22 14.66 -8.59
N SER A 129 -3.77 13.46 -8.29
CA SER A 129 -4.51 12.48 -7.47
C SER A 129 -3.78 12.10 -6.18
N VAL A 130 -2.58 12.65 -5.98
CA VAL A 130 -1.85 12.56 -4.72
C VAL A 130 -2.57 13.38 -3.67
N VAL A 131 -2.97 12.73 -2.57
CA VAL A 131 -3.60 13.39 -1.44
C VAL A 131 -2.53 13.91 -0.49
N ARG A 132 -1.62 13.02 -0.06
CA ARG A 132 -0.54 13.32 0.89
C ARG A 132 0.43 12.17 1.04
N TRP A 133 1.52 12.43 1.74
CA TRP A 133 2.48 11.45 2.23
C TRP A 133 2.29 11.20 3.73
N ILE A 134 2.53 9.97 4.19
CA ILE A 134 2.45 9.58 5.61
C ILE A 134 3.74 8.86 6.00
N ARG A 135 4.38 9.30 7.07
CA ARG A 135 5.56 8.66 7.65
C ARG A 135 5.18 7.70 8.77
#